data_AF-A0A7X6N0X3-F1
#
_entry.id   AF-A0A7X6N0X3-F1
#
_cell.length_a   1.000
_cell.length_b   1.000
_cell.length_c   1.000
_cell.angle_alpha   90.00
_cell.angle_beta   90.00
_cell.angle_gamma   90.00
#
_symmetry.space_group_name_H-M   'P 1'
#
loop_
_entity.id
_entity.type
_entity.pdbx_description
1 polymer ?
#
loop_
_entity_poly.entity_id
_entity_poly.type
_entity_poly.pdbx_seq_one_letter_code
_entity_poly.pdbx_strand_id
1 'polypeptide(L)'
;MTEKNYRQIAFYGKNIFIDESFGFHVDEEAKTLLVIEKNYTDFNAVLIYQEEDQSIKILPRWQSHFLLKGDAIYISREGHGNG
;
A
#
# COMPACT_ATOMS: atom_id res chain seq x y z
N MET A 1 -2.52 3.28 -17.67
CA MET A 1 -1.64 2.64 -16.65
C MET A 1 -1.62 1.14 -16.88
N THR A 2 -0.51 0.57 -17.35
CA THR A 2 -0.36 -0.89 -17.47
C THR A 2 -0.13 -1.49 -16.09
N GLU A 3 -0.94 -2.48 -15.72
CA GLU A 3 -0.85 -3.28 -14.48
C GLU A 3 0.50 -3.99 -14.27
N LYS A 4 1.42 -3.94 -15.25
CA LYS A 4 2.70 -4.65 -15.28
C LYS A 4 3.70 -4.28 -14.16
N ASN A 5 3.46 -3.22 -13.40
CA ASN A 5 4.40 -2.75 -12.38
C ASN A 5 3.87 -2.87 -10.94
N TYR A 6 2.68 -3.47 -10.75
CA TYR A 6 2.03 -3.57 -9.45
C TYR A 6 1.80 -5.03 -9.07
N ARG A 7 2.12 -5.36 -7.81
CA ARG A 7 1.73 -6.61 -7.19
C ARG A 7 0.42 -6.39 -6.44
N GLN A 8 -0.58 -7.22 -6.74
CA GLN A 8 -1.87 -7.18 -6.06
C GLN A 8 -1.85 -8.06 -4.81
N ILE A 9 -2.40 -7.55 -3.72
CA ILE A 9 -2.58 -8.24 -2.45
C ILE A 9 -4.02 -8.03 -2.00
N ALA A 10 -4.68 -9.11 -1.58
CA ALA A 10 -5.94 -9.01 -0.84
C ALA A 10 -5.62 -8.71 0.62
N PHE A 11 -6.16 -7.64 1.17
CA PHE A 11 -5.99 -7.26 2.58
C PHE A 11 -7.34 -6.86 3.16
N TYR A 12 -7.89 -7.72 4.03
CA TYR A 12 -9.18 -7.53 4.71
C TYR A 12 -10.31 -6.99 3.82
N GLY A 13 -10.54 -7.66 2.68
CA GLY A 13 -11.63 -7.32 1.75
C GLY A 13 -11.31 -6.19 0.76
N LYS A 14 -10.11 -5.61 0.79
CA LYS A 14 -9.65 -4.58 -0.15
C LYS A 14 -8.51 -5.09 -1.02
N ASN A 15 -8.44 -4.58 -2.25
CA ASN A 15 -7.34 -4.86 -3.16
C ASN A 15 -6.26 -3.80 -3.01
N ILE A 16 -5.07 -4.21 -2.60
CA ILE A 16 -3.90 -3.35 -2.48
C ILE A 16 -2.96 -3.62 -3.65
N PHE A 17 -2.65 -2.59 -4.43
CA PHE A 17 -1.72 -2.65 -5.54
C PHE A 17 -0.42 -1.94 -5.13
N ILE A 18 0.65 -2.71 -4.96
CA ILE A 18 1.94 -2.21 -4.51
C ILE A 18 2.92 -2.22 -5.66
N ASP A 19 3.50 -1.05 -5.97
CA ASP A 19 4.55 -0.93 -6.99
C ASP A 19 5.74 -1.87 -6.68
N GLU A 20 6.28 -2.54 -7.70
CA GLU A 20 7.35 -3.53 -7.54
C GLU A 20 8.64 -3.00 -6.88
N SER A 21 8.85 -1.68 -6.88
CA SER A 21 9.93 -1.02 -6.14
C SER A 21 9.84 -1.22 -4.61
N PHE A 22 8.64 -1.49 -4.09
CA PHE A 22 8.42 -1.75 -2.68
C PHE A 22 8.42 -3.25 -2.35
N GLY A 23 9.02 -3.62 -1.23
CA GLY A 23 8.71 -4.83 -0.49
C GLY A 23 7.47 -4.65 0.39
N PHE A 24 6.89 -5.77 0.85
CA PHE A 24 5.79 -5.72 1.80
C PHE A 24 5.83 -6.90 2.78
N HIS A 25 5.18 -6.71 3.94
CA HIS A 25 4.99 -7.73 4.96
C HIS A 25 3.58 -7.58 5.56
N VAL A 26 2.85 -8.68 5.62
CA VAL A 26 1.52 -8.74 6.27
C VAL A 26 1.70 -9.38 7.64
N ASP A 27 1.20 -8.70 8.66
CA ASP A 27 1.04 -9.25 10.01
C ASP A 27 -0.45 -9.44 10.26
N GLU A 28 -0.89 -10.70 10.29
CA GLU A 28 -2.30 -11.05 10.48
C GLU A 28 -2.77 -10.83 11.92
N GLU A 29 -1.89 -11.01 12.91
CA GLU A 29 -2.22 -10.82 14.33
C GLU A 29 -2.45 -9.33 14.63
N ALA A 30 -1.52 -8.48 14.17
CA ALA A 30 -1.63 -7.03 14.30
C ALA A 30 -2.60 -6.40 13.29
N LYS A 31 -3.08 -7.18 12.30
CA LYS A 31 -3.94 -6.72 11.20
C LYS A 31 -3.30 -5.57 10.44
N THR A 32 -2.01 -5.68 10.16
CA THR A 32 -1.23 -4.64 9.48
C THR A 32 -0.55 -5.14 8.20
N LEU A 33 -0.35 -4.22 7.27
CA LEU A 33 0.44 -4.40 6.06
C LEU A 33 1.50 -3.30 6.02
N LEU A 34 2.75 -3.70 6.21
CA LEU A 34 3.92 -2.85 6.12
C LEU A 34 4.44 -2.87 4.68
N VAL A 35 4.68 -1.70 4.11
CA VAL A 35 5.22 -1.51 2.76
C VAL A 35 6.47 -0.67 2.87
N ILE A 36 7.59 -1.15 2.32
CA ILE A 36 8.93 -0.56 2.49
C ILE A 36 9.65 -0.59 1.16
N GLU A 37 10.21 0.53 0.72
CA GLU A 37 11.10 0.53 -0.45
C GLU A 37 12.42 -0.16 -0.12
N LYS A 38 12.83 -1.14 -0.93
CA LYS A 38 14.00 -2.00 -0.62
C LYS A 38 15.31 -1.21 -0.49
N ASN A 39 15.41 -0.10 -1.22
CA ASN A 39 16.65 0.67 -1.36
C ASN A 39 16.64 1.98 -0.56
N TYR A 40 15.50 2.36 0.04
CA TYR A 40 15.33 3.64 0.72
C TYR A 40 14.48 3.46 1.97
N THR A 41 15.05 3.76 3.14
CA THR A 41 14.34 3.62 4.43
C THR A 41 13.25 4.67 4.65
N ASP A 42 13.20 5.70 3.81
CA ASP A 42 12.34 6.85 4.02
C ASP A 42 10.95 6.63 3.40
N PHE A 43 10.84 5.79 2.37
CA PHE A 43 9.61 5.47 1.64
C PHE A 43 8.92 4.25 2.25
N ASN A 44 8.15 4.46 3.32
CA ASN A 44 7.38 3.39 3.96
C ASN A 44 5.91 3.76 4.17
N ALA A 45 5.04 2.76 4.20
CA ALA A 45 3.64 2.88 4.56
C ALA A 45 3.25 1.76 5.52
N VAL A 46 2.35 2.05 6.46
CA VAL A 46 1.66 1.02 7.25
C VAL A 46 0.17 1.14 7.00
N LEU A 47 -0.43 0.06 6.51
CA LEU A 47 -1.87 -0.09 6.39
C LEU A 47 -2.35 -0.87 7.62
N ILE A 48 -3.37 -0.38 8.30
CA ILE A 48 -3.94 -1.00 9.51
C ILE A 48 -5.42 -1.24 9.24
N TYR A 49 -5.87 -2.48 9.36
CA TYR A 49 -7.29 -2.80 9.30
C TYR A 49 -7.96 -2.52 10.66
N GLN A 50 -9.01 -1.71 10.64
CA GLN A 50 -9.81 -1.36 11.80
C GLN A 50 -11.11 -2.17 11.79
N GLU A 51 -11.27 -3.08 12.74
CA GLU A 51 -12.44 -3.99 12.79
C GLU A 51 -13.75 -3.28 13.12
N GLU A 52 -13.69 -2.22 13.92
CA GLU A 52 -14.87 -1.48 14.40
C GLU A 52 -15.71 -0.91 13.24
N ASP A 53 -15.04 -0.43 12.19
CA ASP A 53 -15.66 0.20 11.03
C ASP A 53 -15.32 -0.47 9.70
N GLN A 54 -14.65 -1.64 9.74
CA GLN A 54 -14.19 -2.41 8.58
C GLN A 54 -13.39 -1.57 7.57
N SER A 55 -12.56 -0.64 8.08
CA SER A 55 -11.80 0.29 7.26
C SER A 55 -10.30 -0.01 7.25
N ILE A 56 -9.58 0.56 6.28
CA ILE A 56 -8.12 0.55 6.27
C ILE A 56 -7.63 1.96 6.53
N LYS A 57 -6.91 2.13 7.65
CA LYS A 57 -6.16 3.34 7.94
C LYS A 57 -4.76 3.25 7.35
N ILE A 58 -4.37 4.25 6.59
CA ILE A 58 -3.03 4.36 6.03
C ILE A 58 -2.22 5.32 6.90
N LEU A 59 -1.09 4.86 7.42
CA LEU A 59 -0.09 5.67 8.09
C LEU A 59 1.11 5.85 7.14
N PRO A 60 1.17 6.96 6.38
CA PRO A 60 2.36 7.27 5.61
C PRO A 60 3.54 7.52 6.54
N ARG A 61 4.66 6.83 6.29
CA ARG A 61 5.99 7.42 6.53
C ARG A 61 6.43 8.08 5.21
N TRP A 62 7.42 8.97 5.32
CA TRP A 62 7.77 10.02 4.34
C TRP A 62 7.73 9.59 2.86
N GLN A 63 7.35 10.51 1.97
CA GLN A 63 7.42 10.38 0.50
C GLN A 63 6.64 9.22 -0.19
N SER A 64 5.86 8.42 0.54
CA SER A 64 4.97 7.40 -0.05
C SER A 64 3.70 8.02 -0.62
N HIS A 65 3.31 7.62 -1.85
CA HIS A 65 2.10 8.11 -2.52
C HIS A 65 1.00 7.07 -2.55
N PHE A 66 -0.22 7.53 -2.30
CA PHE A 66 -1.41 6.71 -2.26
C PHE A 66 -2.45 7.24 -3.22
N LEU A 67 -3.00 6.35 -4.03
CA LEU A 67 -4.13 6.66 -4.89
C LEU A 67 -5.28 5.71 -4.57
N LEU A 68 -6.43 6.28 -4.21
CA LEU A 68 -7.66 5.55 -3.96
C LEU A 68 -8.49 5.51 -5.25
N LYS A 69 -8.79 4.32 -5.75
CA LYS A 69 -9.66 4.12 -6.93
C LYS A 69 -10.74 3.11 -6.59
N GLY A 70 -11.96 3.59 -6.32
CA GLY A 70 -13.05 2.73 -5.82
C GLY A 70 -12.63 2.04 -4.52
N ASP A 71 -12.69 0.71 -4.50
CA ASP A 71 -12.29 -0.12 -3.36
C ASP A 71 -10.81 -0.52 -3.35
N ALA A 72 -10.01 -0.04 -4.32
CA ALA A 72 -8.60 -0.36 -4.44
C ALA A 72 -7.70 0.75 -3.88
N ILE A 73 -6.58 0.34 -3.26
CA ILE A 73 -5.52 1.21 -2.76
C ILE A 73 -4.27 0.96 -3.58
N TYR A 74 -3.73 1.99 -4.23
CA TYR A 74 -2.47 1.92 -4.96
C TYR A 74 -1.37 2.60 -4.15
N ILE A 75 -0.23 1.92 -3.99
CA ILE A 75 0.95 2.41 -3.28
C ILE A 75 2.09 2.51 -4.28
N SER A 76 2.62 3.71 -4.48
CA SER A 76 3.64 4.00 -5.49
C SER A 76 4.61 5.07 -5.02
N ARG A 77 5.75 5.20 -5.70
CA ARG A 77 6.66 6.34 -5.56
C ARG A 77 6.10 7.52 -6.35
N GLU A 78 6.18 8.74 -5.80
CA GLU A 78 5.80 9.96 -6.51
C GLU A 78 6.48 9.98 -7.89
N GLY A 79 5.68 10.10 -8.96
CA GLY A 79 6.20 10.17 -10.33
C GLY A 79 5.58 9.20 -11.34
N HIS A 80 4.87 8.15 -10.92
CA HIS A 80 4.16 7.23 -11.83
C HIS A 80 2.65 7.55 -12.01
N GLY A 81 2.16 8.60 -11.36
CA GLY A 81 0.75 9.02 -11.34
C GLY A 81 0.33 10.04 -12.41
N ASN A 82 1.19 10.42 -13.35
CA ASN A 82 0.84 11.32 -14.45
C ASN A 82 0.54 10.52 -15.72
N GLY A 83 -0.73 10.18 -15.94
CA GLY A 83 -1.22 9.52 -17.16
C GLY A 83 -2.60 8.90 -17.01
#